data_AF-A0A958B057-F1
#
_entry.id   AF-A0A958B057-F1
#
_cell.length_a   1.000
_cell.length_b   1.000
_cell.length_c   1.000
_cell.angle_alpha   90.00
_cell.angle_beta   90.00
_cell.angle_gamma   90.00
#
_symmetry.space_group_name_H-M   'P 1'
#
loop_
_entity.id
_entity.type
_entity.pdbx_description
1 polymer ?
#
loop_
_entity_poly.entity_id
_entity_poly.type
_entity_poly.pdbx_seq_one_letter_code
_entity_poly.pdbx_strand_id
1 'polypeptide(L)'
;MRSQSRVLPVSTRQVASRRLALWVLLGAGALSVLCYWWFFVRPIGLLDLAQRPLQDLFKLSLTDPGAHGRIIAGYLSLGALYWLGWRAAQRIERKDTRTAWIIVAASALTAAATLVFMYPFGAADLFDNIMHGRILGVYGGNPFTEPAVQFSADPIYPFTAWRRAPSAYGPAWEALAGGVAWLVNQIGGASILANAIAFKLLGGAFLAASVA
;
A
#
# COMPACT_ATOMS: atom_id res chain seq x y z
N MET A 1 47.11 -37.57 -4.54
CA MET A 1 45.83 -38.23 -4.19
C MET A 1 44.75 -37.16 -4.04
N ARG A 2 43.91 -36.95 -5.07
CA ARG A 2 42.73 -36.07 -4.98
C ARG A 2 41.57 -36.86 -4.38
N SER A 3 41.22 -36.54 -3.15
CA SER A 3 40.02 -37.04 -2.48
C SER A 3 38.79 -36.64 -3.30
N GLN A 4 38.14 -37.60 -3.96
CA GLN A 4 36.84 -37.40 -4.56
C GLN A 4 35.81 -37.33 -3.43
N SER A 5 35.38 -36.13 -3.08
CA SER A 5 34.24 -35.90 -2.18
C SER A 5 32.99 -36.49 -2.84
N ARG A 6 32.55 -37.64 -2.35
CA ARG A 6 31.34 -38.34 -2.79
C ARG A 6 30.13 -37.48 -2.42
N VAL A 7 29.58 -36.75 -3.39
CA VAL A 7 28.32 -36.01 -3.21
C VAL A 7 27.22 -37.06 -3.06
N LEU A 8 26.74 -37.26 -1.83
CA LEU A 8 25.63 -38.17 -1.56
C LEU A 8 24.37 -37.66 -2.28
N PRO A 9 23.60 -38.53 -2.94
CA PRO A 9 22.38 -38.13 -3.62
C PRO A 9 21.36 -37.58 -2.62
N VAL A 10 20.78 -36.42 -2.95
CA VAL A 10 19.70 -35.81 -2.16
C VAL A 10 18.53 -36.79 -2.10
N SER A 11 18.04 -37.06 -0.88
CA SER A 11 16.89 -37.96 -0.70
C SER A 11 15.61 -37.40 -1.34
N THR A 12 14.75 -38.27 -1.85
CA THR A 12 13.42 -37.90 -2.38
C THR A 12 12.57 -37.11 -1.38
N ARG A 13 12.69 -37.39 -0.07
CA ARG A 13 12.05 -36.64 1.01
C ARG A 13 12.51 -35.18 1.09
N GLN A 14 13.80 -34.92 0.90
CA GLN A 14 14.34 -33.55 0.86
C GLN A 14 13.88 -32.78 -0.39
N VAL A 15 13.74 -33.45 -1.53
CA VAL A 15 13.20 -32.80 -2.74
C VAL A 15 11.72 -32.43 -2.57
N ALA A 16 10.93 -33.33 -1.96
CA ALA A 16 9.52 -33.08 -1.67
C ALA A 16 9.31 -31.93 -0.66
N SER A 17 10.11 -31.87 0.41
CA SER A 17 10.01 -30.81 1.41
C SER A 17 10.39 -29.43 0.85
N ARG A 18 11.35 -29.36 -0.07
CA ARG A 18 11.73 -28.11 -0.78
C ARG A 18 10.61 -27.58 -1.66
N ARG A 19 10.03 -28.44 -2.50
CA ARG A 19 8.91 -28.06 -3.37
C ARG A 19 7.72 -27.59 -2.54
N LEU A 20 7.44 -28.28 -1.43
CA LEU A 20 6.40 -27.87 -0.49
C LEU A 20 6.65 -26.46 0.07
N ALA A 21 7.88 -26.09 0.42
CA ALA A 21 8.20 -24.75 0.91
C ALA A 21 7.88 -23.65 -0.12
N LEU A 22 8.25 -23.85 -1.39
CA LEU A 22 7.89 -22.89 -2.46
C LEU A 22 6.37 -22.79 -2.66
N TRP A 23 5.65 -23.92 -2.61
CA TRP A 23 4.19 -23.91 -2.70
C TRP A 23 3.52 -23.22 -1.52
N VAL A 24 4.02 -23.41 -0.30
CA VAL A 24 3.52 -22.71 0.88
C VAL A 24 3.79 -21.21 0.77
N LEU A 25 4.96 -20.81 0.27
CA LEU A 25 5.28 -19.40 0.05
C LEU A 25 4.35 -18.76 -0.98
N LEU A 26 4.14 -19.43 -2.12
CA LEU A 26 3.22 -18.98 -3.18
C LEU A 26 1.78 -18.91 -2.68
N GLY A 27 1.33 -19.96 -1.98
CA GLY A 27 -0.01 -20.04 -1.40
C GLY A 27 -0.25 -18.95 -0.36
N ALA A 28 0.74 -18.70 0.52
CA ALA A 28 0.67 -17.62 1.49
C ALA A 28 0.53 -16.25 0.80
N GLY A 29 1.36 -15.97 -0.21
CA GLY A 29 1.28 -14.72 -0.97
C GLY A 29 -0.07 -14.53 -1.68
N ALA A 30 -0.55 -15.57 -2.38
CA ALA A 30 -1.84 -15.52 -3.08
C ALA A 30 -3.03 -15.35 -2.11
N LEU A 31 -3.05 -16.08 -1.00
CA LEU A 31 -4.08 -15.95 0.03
C LEU A 31 -4.02 -14.58 0.71
N SER A 32 -2.83 -14.00 0.91
CA SER A 32 -2.70 -12.64 1.45
C SER A 32 -3.35 -11.61 0.55
N VAL A 33 -3.18 -11.70 -0.78
CA VAL A 33 -3.87 -10.83 -1.74
C VAL A 33 -5.39 -10.97 -1.63
N LEU A 34 -5.91 -12.19 -1.50
CA LEU A 34 -7.34 -12.43 -1.29
C LEU A 34 -7.82 -11.84 0.04
N CYS A 35 -7.04 -11.93 1.10
CA CYS A 35 -7.33 -11.28 2.38
C CYS A 35 -7.36 -9.76 2.25
N TYR A 36 -6.40 -9.14 1.54
CA TYR A 36 -6.42 -7.69 1.28
C TYR A 36 -7.69 -7.28 0.54
N TRP A 37 -8.06 -8.01 -0.51
CA TRP A 37 -9.29 -7.73 -1.23
C TRP A 37 -10.54 -7.84 -0.34
N TRP A 38 -10.70 -8.96 0.36
CA TRP A 38 -11.94 -9.29 1.06
C TRP A 38 -12.14 -8.48 2.34
N PHE A 39 -11.09 -8.31 3.14
CA PHE A 39 -11.19 -7.66 4.45
C PHE A 39 -10.98 -6.14 4.39
N PHE A 40 -10.33 -5.62 3.35
CA PHE A 40 -9.94 -4.21 3.30
C PHE A 40 -10.49 -3.48 2.07
N VAL A 41 -10.18 -3.93 0.85
CA VAL A 41 -10.58 -3.23 -0.38
C VAL A 41 -12.09 -3.25 -0.59
N ARG A 42 -12.70 -4.43 -0.56
CA ARG A 42 -14.14 -4.60 -0.81
C ARG A 42 -15.04 -3.84 0.19
N PRO A 43 -14.81 -3.89 1.51
CA PRO A 43 -15.67 -3.17 2.46
C PRO A 43 -15.39 -1.65 2.51
N ILE A 44 -14.17 -1.23 2.17
CA ILE A 44 -13.71 0.15 2.34
C ILE A 44 -13.13 0.65 1.00
N GLY A 45 -13.89 0.45 -0.07
CA GLY A 45 -13.46 0.72 -1.44
C GLY A 45 -13.26 2.21 -1.70
N LEU A 46 -12.14 2.55 -2.34
CA LEU A 46 -11.84 3.93 -2.74
C LEU A 46 -12.88 4.46 -3.72
N LEU A 47 -13.36 3.64 -4.65
CA LEU A 47 -14.35 4.05 -5.65
C LEU A 47 -15.67 4.47 -5.00
N ASP A 48 -16.10 3.77 -3.96
CA ASP A 48 -17.36 4.05 -3.25
C ASP A 48 -17.23 5.22 -2.28
N LEU A 49 -16.08 5.33 -1.63
CA LEU A 49 -15.85 6.30 -0.55
C LEU A 49 -15.14 7.58 -1.02
N ALA A 50 -14.68 7.68 -2.26
CA ALA A 50 -14.03 8.88 -2.80
C ALA A 50 -14.93 10.13 -2.77
N GLN A 51 -16.24 9.98 -2.61
CA GLN A 51 -17.20 11.09 -2.48
C GLN A 51 -17.53 11.43 -1.02
N ARG A 52 -16.99 10.68 -0.05
CA ARG A 52 -17.29 10.83 1.37
C ARG A 52 -16.05 11.36 2.09
N PRO A 53 -16.02 12.63 2.51
CA PRO A 53 -14.85 13.19 3.15
C PRO A 53 -14.58 12.53 4.50
N LEU A 54 -13.28 12.40 4.81
CA LEU A 54 -12.77 12.04 6.14
C LEU A 54 -13.43 10.79 6.73
N GLN A 55 -13.70 9.76 5.92
CA GLN A 55 -14.13 8.47 6.45
C GLN A 55 -12.99 7.85 7.26
N ASP A 56 -13.32 7.36 8.44
CA ASP A 56 -12.41 6.68 9.34
C ASP A 56 -13.08 5.41 9.87
N LEU A 57 -12.31 4.56 10.54
CA LEU A 57 -12.82 3.30 11.07
C LEU A 57 -13.95 3.51 12.09
N PHE A 58 -13.87 4.57 12.90
CA PHE A 58 -14.90 4.87 13.88
C PHE A 58 -16.23 5.17 13.19
N LYS A 59 -16.26 6.05 12.18
CA LYS A 59 -17.46 6.38 11.41
C LYS A 59 -18.04 5.17 10.69
N LEU A 60 -17.18 4.35 10.09
CA LEU A 60 -17.60 3.11 9.43
C LEU A 60 -18.27 2.16 10.44
N SER A 61 -17.75 2.09 11.66
CA SER A 61 -18.31 1.22 12.70
C SER A 61 -19.67 1.64 13.23
N LEU A 62 -20.03 2.93 13.12
CA LEU A 62 -21.36 3.42 13.49
C LEU A 62 -22.44 2.84 12.57
N THR A 63 -22.10 2.60 11.30
CA THR A 63 -23.01 2.03 10.30
C THR A 63 -22.89 0.52 10.14
N ASP A 64 -21.72 -0.03 10.45
CA ASP A 64 -21.43 -1.47 10.34
C ASP A 64 -20.70 -1.94 11.61
N PRO A 65 -21.44 -2.43 12.62
CA PRO A 65 -20.85 -2.93 13.86
C PRO A 65 -19.83 -4.06 13.65
N GLY A 66 -19.90 -4.77 12.53
CA GLY A 66 -18.96 -5.83 12.16
C GLY A 66 -17.64 -5.33 11.57
N ALA A 67 -17.50 -4.03 11.30
CA ALA A 67 -16.30 -3.46 10.67
C ALA A 67 -15.02 -3.74 11.47
N HIS A 68 -15.03 -3.50 12.77
CA HIS A 68 -13.87 -3.77 13.64
C HIS A 68 -13.48 -5.25 13.61
N GLY A 69 -14.45 -6.14 13.81
CA GLY A 69 -14.22 -7.59 13.82
C GLY A 69 -13.62 -8.10 12.51
N ARG A 70 -14.11 -7.62 11.37
CA ARG A 70 -13.57 -7.99 10.04
C ARG A 70 -12.14 -7.49 9.85
N ILE A 71 -11.82 -6.25 10.23
CA ILE A 71 -10.45 -5.74 10.12
C ILE A 71 -9.49 -6.52 11.03
N ILE A 72 -9.90 -6.81 12.26
CA ILE A 72 -9.12 -7.63 13.20
C ILE A 72 -8.88 -9.02 12.60
N ALA A 73 -9.93 -9.67 12.08
CA ALA A 73 -9.82 -10.97 11.42
C ALA A 73 -8.89 -10.92 10.19
N GLY A 74 -8.94 -9.84 9.42
CA GLY A 74 -8.04 -9.58 8.30
C GLY A 74 -6.58 -9.50 8.74
N TYR A 75 -6.26 -8.71 9.76
CA TYR A 75 -4.90 -8.62 10.31
C TYR A 75 -4.41 -9.93 10.90
N LEU A 76 -5.25 -10.66 11.65
CA LEU A 76 -4.89 -11.97 12.21
C LEU A 76 -4.60 -12.99 11.09
N SER A 77 -5.42 -12.99 10.04
CA SER A 77 -5.25 -13.86 8.87
C SER A 77 -3.96 -13.53 8.13
N LEU A 78 -3.68 -12.25 7.88
CA LEU A 78 -2.42 -11.79 7.27
C LEU A 78 -1.21 -12.13 8.14
N GLY A 79 -1.30 -11.98 9.47
CA GLY A 79 -0.24 -12.37 10.39
C GLY A 79 0.07 -13.87 10.37
N ALA A 80 -0.98 -14.71 10.32
CA ALA A 80 -0.83 -16.16 10.20
C ALA A 80 -0.19 -16.55 8.85
N LEU A 81 -0.63 -15.94 7.74
CA LEU A 81 -0.07 -16.16 6.41
C LEU A 81 1.38 -15.69 6.31
N TYR A 82 1.70 -14.54 6.89
CA TYR A 82 3.08 -14.04 6.99
C TYR A 82 3.96 -15.02 7.76
N TRP A 83 3.50 -15.52 8.91
CA TRP A 83 4.23 -16.51 9.69
C TRP A 83 4.46 -17.82 8.91
N LEU A 84 3.45 -18.31 8.19
CA LEU A 84 3.58 -19.49 7.31
C LEU A 84 4.59 -19.25 6.19
N GLY A 85 4.52 -18.10 5.52
CA GLY A 85 5.46 -17.70 4.47
C GLY A 85 6.88 -17.59 5.01
N TRP A 86 7.08 -16.99 6.17
CA TRP A 86 8.37 -16.91 6.86
C TRP A 86 8.90 -18.30 7.22
N ARG A 87 8.08 -19.17 7.81
CA ARG A 87 8.46 -20.57 8.12
C ARG A 87 8.86 -21.35 6.87
N ALA A 88 8.19 -21.11 5.74
CA ALA A 88 8.54 -21.70 4.46
C ALA A 88 9.85 -21.14 3.91
N ALA A 89 10.05 -19.81 3.98
CA ALA A 89 11.26 -19.14 3.53
C ALA A 89 12.52 -19.65 4.23
N GLN A 90 12.44 -19.96 5.53
CA GLN A 90 13.55 -20.55 6.30
C GLN A 90 13.99 -21.95 5.81
N ARG A 91 13.18 -22.60 4.98
CA ARG A 91 13.48 -23.93 4.39
C ARG A 91 13.94 -23.85 2.94
N ILE A 92 14.05 -22.65 2.38
CA ILE A 92 14.46 -22.44 0.99
C ILE A 92 15.98 -22.52 0.88
N GLU A 93 16.46 -23.32 -0.06
CA GLU A 93 17.89 -23.46 -0.32
C GLU A 93 18.39 -22.38 -1.28
N ARG A 94 19.70 -22.11 -1.23
CA ARG A 94 20.38 -21.08 -2.05
C ARG A 94 20.06 -21.16 -3.55
N LYS A 95 19.87 -22.36 -4.09
CA LYS A 95 19.54 -22.57 -5.51
C LYS A 95 18.11 -22.13 -5.88
N ASP A 96 17.19 -22.16 -4.92
CA ASP A 96 15.77 -21.84 -5.11
C ASP A 96 15.45 -20.39 -4.68
N THR A 97 16.44 -19.68 -4.12
CA THR A 97 16.33 -18.29 -3.64
C THR A 97 15.81 -17.33 -4.71
N ARG A 98 16.24 -17.47 -5.97
CA ARG A 98 15.74 -16.62 -7.07
C ARG A 98 14.24 -16.79 -7.26
N THR A 99 13.76 -18.03 -7.30
CA THR A 99 12.33 -18.34 -7.45
C THR A 99 11.54 -17.82 -6.25
N ALA A 100 12.07 -17.97 -5.04
CA ALA A 100 11.46 -17.44 -3.83
C ALA A 100 11.30 -15.91 -3.87
N TRP A 101 12.33 -15.19 -4.30
CA TRP A 101 12.28 -13.74 -4.48
C TRP A 101 11.27 -13.31 -5.54
N ILE A 102 11.18 -14.03 -6.65
CA ILE A 102 10.15 -13.78 -7.66
C ILE A 102 8.74 -13.93 -7.06
N ILE A 103 8.50 -14.99 -6.28
CA ILE A 103 7.21 -15.22 -5.61
C ILE A 103 6.89 -14.06 -4.65
N VAL A 104 7.85 -13.67 -3.80
CA VAL A 104 7.66 -12.58 -2.83
C VAL A 104 7.42 -11.25 -3.54
N ALA A 105 8.25 -10.89 -4.53
CA ALA A 105 8.12 -9.65 -5.27
C ALA A 105 6.81 -9.58 -6.05
N ALA A 106 6.41 -10.66 -6.73
CA ALA A 106 5.14 -10.72 -7.44
C ALA A 106 3.95 -10.61 -6.48
N SER A 107 4.01 -11.29 -5.32
CA SER A 107 2.98 -11.19 -4.29
C SER A 107 2.87 -9.78 -3.73
N ALA A 108 4.00 -9.13 -3.43
CA ALA A 108 4.06 -7.76 -2.92
C ALA A 108 3.52 -6.76 -3.95
N LEU A 109 3.91 -6.88 -5.22
CA LEU A 109 3.41 -6.02 -6.31
C LEU A 109 1.89 -6.17 -6.48
N THR A 110 1.40 -7.41 -6.45
CA THR A 110 -0.04 -7.70 -6.60
C THR A 110 -0.83 -7.19 -5.40
N ALA A 111 -0.30 -7.33 -4.18
CA ALA A 111 -0.89 -6.78 -2.97
C ALA A 111 -0.92 -5.24 -3.01
N ALA A 112 0.17 -4.59 -3.43
CA ALA A 112 0.23 -3.14 -3.59
C ALA A 112 -0.80 -2.65 -4.62
N ALA A 113 -0.86 -3.27 -5.80
CA ALA A 113 -1.84 -2.95 -6.83
C ALA A 113 -3.29 -3.13 -6.33
N THR A 114 -3.53 -4.16 -5.52
CA THR A 114 -4.84 -4.39 -4.88
C THR A 114 -5.20 -3.28 -3.90
N LEU A 115 -4.25 -2.90 -3.03
CA LEU A 115 -4.46 -1.92 -1.97
C LEU A 115 -4.59 -0.47 -2.48
N VAL A 116 -4.17 -0.17 -3.71
CA VAL A 116 -4.45 1.14 -4.35
C VAL A 116 -5.94 1.47 -4.27
N PHE A 117 -6.80 0.46 -4.40
CA PHE A 117 -8.26 0.60 -4.39
C PHE A 117 -8.89 0.64 -2.98
N MET A 118 -8.11 0.55 -1.90
CA MET A 118 -8.63 0.70 -0.52
C MET A 118 -8.69 2.18 -0.13
N TYR A 119 -9.82 2.73 0.30
CA TYR A 119 -9.89 4.11 0.79
C TYR A 119 -8.94 4.32 2.00
N PRO A 120 -8.23 5.46 2.11
CA PRO A 120 -7.23 5.71 3.15
C PRO A 120 -7.86 6.05 4.52
N PHE A 121 -8.70 5.16 5.06
CA PHE A 121 -9.50 5.41 6.27
C PHE A 121 -8.68 5.62 7.56
N GLY A 122 -7.42 5.16 7.58
CA GLY A 122 -6.48 5.35 8.69
C GLY A 122 -5.37 6.36 8.38
N ALA A 123 -5.40 7.00 7.22
CA ALA A 123 -4.33 7.85 6.69
C ALA A 123 -4.95 9.09 6.01
N ALA A 124 -5.67 9.89 6.79
CA ALA A 124 -6.31 11.11 6.30
C ALA A 124 -5.27 12.14 5.81
N ASP A 125 -4.04 12.04 6.31
CA ASP A 125 -2.86 12.80 5.89
C ASP A 125 -2.54 12.64 4.39
N LEU A 126 -3.01 11.57 3.72
CA LEU A 126 -2.96 11.48 2.27
C LEU A 126 -3.61 12.69 1.59
N PHE A 127 -4.77 13.12 2.08
CA PHE A 127 -5.50 14.25 1.49
C PHE A 127 -4.87 15.59 1.85
N ASP A 128 -4.20 15.69 3.01
CA ASP A 128 -3.39 16.86 3.35
C ASP A 128 -2.21 17.01 2.38
N ASN A 129 -1.52 15.92 2.06
CA ASN A 129 -0.46 15.91 1.04
C ASN A 129 -0.96 16.30 -0.35
N ILE A 130 -2.13 15.80 -0.76
CA ILE A 130 -2.77 16.21 -2.03
C ILE A 130 -3.04 17.71 -2.01
N MET A 131 -3.62 18.22 -0.92
CA MET A 131 -3.97 19.63 -0.82
C MET A 131 -2.72 20.52 -0.85
N HIS A 132 -1.65 20.18 -0.13
CA HIS A 132 -0.38 20.93 -0.20
C HIS A 132 0.21 20.91 -1.61
N GLY A 133 0.18 19.74 -2.27
CA GLY A 133 0.55 19.63 -3.67
C GLY A 133 -0.28 20.53 -4.57
N ARG A 134 -1.59 20.64 -4.34
CA ARG A 134 -2.46 21.55 -5.12
C ARG A 134 -2.16 23.02 -4.82
N ILE A 135 -1.92 23.39 -3.57
CA ILE A 135 -1.49 24.75 -3.18
C ILE A 135 -0.26 25.15 -4.00
N LEU A 136 0.78 24.31 -4.01
CA LEU A 136 2.01 24.60 -4.75
C LEU A 136 1.84 24.50 -6.27
N GLY A 137 1.39 23.34 -6.74
CA GLY A 137 1.42 22.98 -8.16
C GLY A 137 0.26 23.53 -9.00
N VAL A 138 -0.89 23.83 -8.38
CA VAL A 138 -2.09 24.30 -9.10
C VAL A 138 -2.35 25.78 -8.82
N TYR A 139 -2.20 26.21 -7.58
CA TYR A 139 -2.46 27.61 -7.19
C TYR A 139 -1.21 28.50 -7.17
N GLY A 140 0.00 27.93 -7.26
CA GLY A 140 1.25 28.68 -7.16
C GLY A 140 1.51 29.27 -5.76
N GLY A 141 0.76 28.80 -4.75
CA GLY A 141 0.89 29.21 -3.36
C GLY A 141 2.03 28.48 -2.64
N ASN A 142 2.29 28.86 -1.40
CA ASN A 142 3.35 28.28 -0.59
C ASN A 142 2.76 27.46 0.59
N PRO A 143 2.79 26.10 0.54
CA PRO A 143 2.19 25.27 1.58
C PRO A 143 2.88 25.39 2.95
N PHE A 144 4.08 25.99 3.02
CA PHE A 144 4.78 26.27 4.28
C PHE A 144 4.24 27.47 5.05
N THR A 145 3.51 28.35 4.38
CA THR A 145 2.97 29.60 4.95
C THR A 145 1.48 29.75 4.76
N GLU A 146 0.91 29.07 3.77
CA GLU A 146 -0.48 29.18 3.37
C GLU A 146 -1.22 27.86 3.64
N PRO A 147 -1.97 27.75 4.76
CA PRO A 147 -2.73 26.55 5.08
C PRO A 147 -3.93 26.36 4.16
N ALA A 148 -4.41 25.11 4.08
CA ALA A 148 -5.53 24.70 3.22
C ALA A 148 -6.83 25.50 3.40
N VAL A 149 -7.08 26.07 4.59
CA VAL A 149 -8.25 26.93 4.86
C VAL A 149 -8.30 28.17 3.96
N GLN A 150 -7.17 28.65 3.45
CA GLN A 150 -7.12 29.75 2.49
C GLN A 150 -7.61 29.33 1.08
N PHE A 151 -7.71 28.03 0.83
CA PHE A 151 -8.10 27.43 -0.45
C PHE A 151 -9.38 26.61 -0.31
N SER A 152 -10.33 27.07 0.51
CA SER A 152 -11.54 26.31 0.86
C SER A 152 -12.49 26.02 -0.30
N ALA A 153 -12.30 26.68 -1.45
CA ALA A 153 -13.04 26.43 -2.68
C ALA A 153 -12.54 25.19 -3.45
N ASP A 154 -11.37 24.66 -3.11
CA ASP A 154 -10.82 23.47 -3.76
C ASP A 154 -11.67 22.21 -3.42
N PRO A 155 -12.04 21.37 -4.40
CA PRO A 155 -12.81 20.14 -4.14
C PRO A 155 -12.15 19.12 -3.21
N ILE A 156 -10.83 19.17 -3.02
CA ILE A 156 -10.09 18.32 -2.06
C ILE A 156 -10.22 18.85 -0.62
N TYR A 157 -10.50 20.14 -0.42
CA TYR A 157 -10.56 20.77 0.90
C TYR A 157 -11.50 20.06 1.92
N PRO A 158 -12.66 19.50 1.55
CA PRO A 158 -13.47 18.73 2.49
C PRO A 158 -12.75 17.49 3.05
N PHE A 159 -11.77 16.94 2.33
CA PHE A 159 -11.04 15.72 2.70
C PHE A 159 -9.78 15.98 3.53
N THR A 160 -9.30 17.21 3.62
CA THR A 160 -8.12 17.59 4.43
C THR A 160 -8.47 17.54 5.92
N ALA A 161 -7.61 16.88 6.71
CA ALA A 161 -7.78 16.79 8.16
C ALA A 161 -7.19 18.01 8.87
N TRP A 162 -6.05 18.52 8.41
CA TRP A 162 -5.26 19.55 9.06
C TRP A 162 -5.41 20.93 8.40
N ARG A 163 -6.66 21.36 8.19
CA ARG A 163 -7.01 22.52 7.35
C ARG A 163 -6.34 23.85 7.71
N ARG A 164 -5.96 24.03 8.98
CA ARG A 164 -5.36 25.28 9.51
C ARG A 164 -3.86 25.18 9.74
N ALA A 165 -3.26 24.00 9.53
CA ALA A 165 -1.83 23.80 9.68
C ALA A 165 -1.14 23.98 8.32
N PRO A 166 0.01 24.68 8.27
CA PRO A 166 0.93 24.58 7.13
C PRO A 166 1.54 23.18 7.05
N SER A 167 2.22 22.90 5.94
CA SER A 167 2.92 21.64 5.77
C SER A 167 4.04 21.45 6.80
N ALA A 168 4.09 20.24 7.37
CA ALA A 168 5.18 19.77 8.23
C ALA A 168 6.24 18.94 7.46
N TYR A 169 6.04 18.70 6.16
CA TYR A 169 6.93 17.87 5.34
C TYR A 169 8.09 18.69 4.76
N GLY A 170 9.12 18.01 4.25
CA GLY A 170 10.29 18.69 3.68
C GLY A 170 10.04 19.28 2.27
N PRO A 171 10.80 20.31 1.85
CA PRO A 171 10.64 20.95 0.53
C PRO A 171 10.72 19.98 -0.66
N ALA A 172 11.57 18.95 -0.59
CA ALA A 172 11.69 17.95 -1.64
C ALA A 172 10.38 17.15 -1.83
N TRP A 173 9.70 16.81 -0.73
CA TRP A 173 8.42 16.14 -0.79
C TRP A 173 7.33 17.06 -1.34
N GLU A 174 7.27 18.31 -0.86
CA GLU A 174 6.28 19.28 -1.33
C GLU A 174 6.43 19.60 -2.81
N ALA A 175 7.66 19.69 -3.32
CA ALA A 175 7.92 19.86 -4.76
C ALA A 175 7.40 18.67 -5.58
N LEU A 176 7.60 17.44 -5.10
CA LEU A 176 7.07 16.23 -5.75
C LEU A 176 5.55 16.17 -5.70
N ALA A 177 4.95 16.45 -4.53
CA ALA A 177 3.51 16.54 -4.35
C ALA A 177 2.91 17.61 -5.28
N GLY A 178 3.57 18.76 -5.40
CA GLY A 178 3.22 19.84 -6.33
C GLY A 178 3.23 19.38 -7.78
N GLY A 179 4.31 18.73 -8.23
CA GLY A 179 4.41 18.19 -9.58
C GLY A 179 3.33 17.15 -9.89
N VAL A 180 3.07 16.22 -8.96
CA VAL A 180 2.02 15.20 -9.14
C VAL A 180 0.64 15.84 -9.17
N ALA A 181 0.32 16.75 -8.24
CA ALA A 181 -0.97 17.43 -8.20
C ALA A 181 -1.20 18.28 -9.47
N TRP A 182 -0.17 18.97 -9.96
CA TRP A 182 -0.21 19.70 -11.23
C TRP A 182 -0.52 18.77 -12.40
N LEU A 183 0.19 17.63 -12.53
CA LEU A 183 -0.04 16.64 -13.59
C LEU A 183 -1.48 16.09 -13.55
N VAL A 184 -1.96 15.70 -12.36
CA VAL A 184 -3.33 15.22 -12.18
C VAL A 184 -4.34 16.30 -12.58
N ASN A 185 -4.06 17.56 -12.24
CA ASN A 185 -4.92 18.69 -12.59
C ASN A 185 -5.05 18.89 -14.12
N GLN A 186 -3.99 18.64 -14.89
CA GLN A 186 -4.04 18.76 -16.36
C GLN A 186 -4.95 17.70 -17.02
N ILE A 187 -5.05 16.51 -16.43
CA ILE A 187 -5.75 15.36 -17.05
C ILE A 187 -7.16 15.19 -16.48
N GLY A 188 -7.29 15.30 -15.15
CA GLY A 188 -8.50 14.97 -14.40
C GLY A 188 -8.94 16.06 -13.43
N GLY A 189 -8.36 17.27 -13.51
CA GLY A 189 -8.70 18.40 -12.64
C GLY A 189 -8.55 18.07 -11.16
N ALA A 190 -9.55 18.44 -10.37
CA ALA A 190 -9.60 18.19 -8.93
C ALA A 190 -10.26 16.83 -8.57
N SER A 191 -10.20 15.83 -9.44
CA SER A 191 -10.76 14.51 -9.15
C SER A 191 -10.13 13.88 -7.90
N ILE A 192 -10.96 13.62 -6.88
CA ILE A 192 -10.54 12.99 -5.63
C ILE A 192 -9.89 11.65 -5.91
N LEU A 193 -10.52 10.84 -6.77
CA LEU A 193 -10.05 9.51 -7.13
C LEU A 193 -8.68 9.56 -7.83
N ALA A 194 -8.52 10.46 -8.82
CA ALA A 194 -7.27 10.57 -9.56
C ALA A 194 -6.12 11.03 -8.65
N ASN A 195 -6.36 12.02 -7.79
CA ASN A 195 -5.36 12.47 -6.82
C ASN A 195 -5.02 11.37 -5.81
N ALA A 196 -6.01 10.69 -5.24
CA ALA A 196 -5.77 9.59 -4.29
C ALA A 196 -4.98 8.44 -4.91
N ILE A 197 -5.29 8.04 -6.15
CA ILE A 197 -4.52 7.02 -6.86
C ILE A 197 -3.09 7.51 -7.14
N ALA A 198 -2.92 8.72 -7.67
CA ALA A 198 -1.60 9.26 -8.02
C ALA A 198 -0.68 9.35 -6.79
N PHE A 199 -1.18 9.85 -5.66
CA PHE A 199 -0.38 9.95 -4.43
C PHE A 199 -0.08 8.57 -3.80
N LYS A 200 -0.99 7.60 -3.92
CA LYS A 200 -0.70 6.21 -3.54
C LYS A 200 0.36 5.56 -4.43
N LEU A 201 0.30 5.82 -5.74
CA LEU A 201 1.32 5.34 -6.68
C LEU A 201 2.67 5.99 -6.42
N LEU A 202 2.70 7.28 -6.06
CA LEU A 202 3.92 7.96 -5.62
C LEU A 202 4.52 7.24 -4.40
N GLY A 203 3.74 7.02 -3.34
CA GLY A 203 4.18 6.27 -2.17
C GLY A 203 4.63 4.84 -2.50
N GLY A 204 3.92 4.16 -3.40
CA GLY A 204 4.29 2.84 -3.91
C GLY A 204 5.61 2.84 -4.69
N ALA A 205 5.90 3.88 -5.45
CA ALA A 205 7.18 4.04 -6.16
C ALA A 205 8.35 4.22 -5.19
N PHE A 206 8.16 5.00 -4.11
CA PHE A 206 9.15 5.10 -3.04
C PHE A 206 9.41 3.77 -2.34
N LEU A 207 8.34 2.99 -2.08
CA LEU A 207 8.48 1.64 -1.53
C LEU A 207 9.23 0.70 -2.48
N ALA A 208 8.94 0.75 -3.78
CA ALA A 208 9.66 -0.06 -4.77
C ALA A 208 11.15 0.32 -4.84
N ALA A 209 11.45 1.62 -4.79
CA ALA A 209 12.81 2.13 -4.85
C ALA A 209 13.65 1.78 -3.60
N SER A 210 13.04 1.52 -2.44
CA SER A 210 13.77 1.16 -1.22
C SER A 210 14.14 -0.33 -1.15
N VAL A 211 13.60 -1.15 -2.05
CA VAL A 211 13.83 -2.60 -2.11
C VAL A 211 14.73 -3.00 -3.30
N ALA A 212 14.98 -2.08 -4.23
CA ALA A 212 15.87 -2.25 -5.38
C ALA A 212 17.33 -1.92 -5.03
#